data_AF-A0A6G3WLU9-F1
#
_entry.id   AF-A0A6G3WLU9-F1
#
_cell.length_a   1.000
_cell.length_b   1.000
_cell.length_c   1.000
_cell.angle_alpha   90.00
_cell.angle_beta   90.00
_cell.angle_gamma   90.00
#
_symmetry.space_group_name_H-M   'P 1'
#
loop_
_entity.id
_entity.type
_entity.pdbx_description
1 polymer ?
#
loop_
_entity_poly.entity_id
_entity_poly.type
_entity_poly.pdbx_seq_one_letter_code
_entity_poly.pdbx_strand_id
1 'polypeptide(L)' 'PAAGLTGPAIWHRDYLTHVMAALRNPSGPFAGCKPGAHRPKDVPVTDAYE' A
#
# COMPACT_ATOMS: atom_id res chain seq x y z
N PRO A 1 -8.42 15.49 -1.96
CA PRO A 1 -7.20 14.84 -1.42
C PRO A 1 -5.92 15.43 -2.03
N ALA A 2 -5.17 16.22 -1.26
CA ALA A 2 -3.84 16.65 -1.67
C ALA A 2 -2.91 15.43 -1.56
N ALA A 3 -2.65 14.73 -2.67
CA ALA A 3 -1.48 13.87 -2.72
C ALA A 3 -0.28 14.74 -2.28
N GLY A 4 0.58 14.22 -1.39
CA GLY A 4 1.70 14.99 -0.83
C GLY A 4 2.69 15.47 -1.90
N LEU A 5 3.93 15.75 -1.50
CA LEU A 5 4.98 16.29 -2.39
C LEU A 5 5.17 15.52 -3.72
N THR A 6 4.72 14.27 -3.80
CA THR A 6 4.66 13.47 -5.01
C THR A 6 3.21 13.10 -5.36
N GLY A 7 2.68 13.71 -6.42
CA GLY A 7 1.39 13.30 -7.00
C GLY A 7 1.43 11.86 -7.53
N PRO A 8 0.29 11.24 -7.84
CA PRO A 8 0.21 9.82 -8.22
C PRO A 8 1.15 9.41 -9.36
N ALA A 9 1.34 10.30 -10.36
CA ALA A 9 2.24 10.05 -11.49
C ALA A 9 3.72 10.00 -11.05
N ILE A 10 4.16 10.93 -10.21
CA ILE A 10 5.52 10.96 -9.68
C ILE A 10 5.75 9.77 -8.74
N TRP A 11 4.77 9.47 -7.88
CA TRP A 11 4.83 8.28 -7.02
C TRP A 11 4.97 7.00 -7.84
N HIS A 12 4.15 6.83 -8.88
CA HIS A 12 4.19 5.64 -9.74
C HIS A 12 5.54 5.49 -10.47
N ARG A 13 6.05 6.58 -11.07
CA ARG A 13 7.31 6.57 -11.83
C ARG A 13 8.52 6.26 -10.95
N ASP A 14 8.62 6.96 -9.82
CA ASP A 14 9.86 6.99 -9.05
C ASP A 14 9.84 6.00 -7.89
N TYR A 15 8.65 5.64 -7.39
CA TYR A 15 8.52 4.94 -6.12
C TYR A 15 7.93 3.54 -6.16
N LEU A 16 6.97 3.30 -7.05
CA LEU A 16 6.22 2.03 -7.04
C LEU A 16 7.14 0.80 -7.13
N THR A 17 8.06 0.76 -8.09
CA THR A 17 8.84 -0.45 -8.37
C THR A 17 9.68 -0.89 -7.17
N HIS A 18 10.40 0.03 -6.52
CA HIS A 18 11.26 -0.32 -5.40
C HIS A 18 10.45 -0.69 -4.16
N VAL A 19 9.33 0.01 -3.90
CA VAL A 19 8.42 -0.32 -2.80
C VAL A 19 7.83 -1.71 -3.00
N MET A 20 7.33 -2.01 -4.19
CA MET A 20 6.74 -3.33 -4.47
C MET A 20 7.78 -4.46 -4.40
N ALA A 21 9.03 -4.21 -4.77
CA ALA A 21 10.11 -5.18 -4.60
C ALA A 21 10.35 -5.50 -3.11
N ALA A 22 10.41 -4.49 -2.25
CA ALA A 22 10.58 -4.68 -0.81
C ALA A 22 9.39 -5.40 -0.17
N LEU A 23 8.15 -4.99 -0.50
CA LEU A 23 6.92 -5.56 0.05
C LEU A 23 6.71 -7.02 -0.40
N ARG A 24 7.13 -7.39 -1.60
CA ARG A 24 6.94 -8.75 -2.16
C ARG A 24 8.12 -9.69 -1.89
N ASN A 25 9.19 -9.23 -1.26
CA ASN A 25 10.32 -10.08 -0.93
C ASN A 25 9.86 -11.21 0.02
N PRO A 26 10.12 -12.50 -0.27
CA PRO A 26 9.73 -13.61 0.60
C PRO A 26 10.39 -13.58 1.98
N SER A 27 11.56 -12.94 2.10
CA SER A 27 12.25 -12.67 3.38
C SER A 27 12.00 -11.24 3.88
N GLY A 28 11.02 -10.56 3.29
CA GLY A 28 10.67 -9.18 3.59
C GLY A 28 9.74 -9.04 4.80
N PRO A 29 9.10 -7.87 4.96
CA PRO A 29 8.32 -7.55 6.15
C PRO A 29 7.11 -8.48 6.39
N PHE A 30 6.62 -9.13 5.34
CA PHE A 30 5.49 -10.06 5.41
C PHE A 30 5.88 -11.53 5.50
N ALA A 31 7.18 -11.86 5.63
CA ALA A 31 7.65 -13.24 5.69
C ALA A 31 7.00 -14.06 6.84
N GLY A 32 6.64 -13.40 7.94
CA GLY A 32 6.01 -14.03 9.10
C GLY A 32 4.47 -14.11 9.04
N CYS A 33 3.84 -13.53 8.01
CA CYS A 33 2.39 -13.50 7.89
C CYS A 33 1.82 -14.92 7.70
N LYS A 34 0.76 -15.24 8.45
CA LYS A 34 0.08 -16.54 8.38
C LYS A 34 -1.41 -16.35 8.07
N PRO A 35 -2.03 -17.28 7.32
CA PRO A 35 -3.49 -17.28 7.13
C PRO A 35 -4.22 -17.18 8.47
N GLY A 36 -5.21 -16.29 8.57
CA GLY A 36 -6.00 -16.07 9.79
C GLY A 36 -5.35 -15.18 10.86
N ALA A 37 -4.10 -14.75 10.69
CA ALA A 37 -3.43 -13.84 11.64
C ALA A 37 -3.66 -12.35 11.33
N HIS A 38 -4.28 -12.04 10.19
CA HIS A 38 -4.58 -10.66 9.81
C HIS A 38 -5.92 -10.21 10.38
N ARG A 39 -5.98 -8.93 10.78
CA ARG A 39 -7.24 -8.26 11.06
C ARG A 39 -8.18 -8.39 9.85
N PRO A 40 -9.50 -8.58 10.07
CA PRO A 40 -10.48 -8.47 9.00
C PRO A 40 -10.34 -7.16 8.22
N LYS A 41 -10.55 -7.24 6.90
CA LYS A 41 -10.64 -6.05 6.05
C LYS A 41 -11.97 -5.37 6.32
N ASP A 42 -11.92 -4.13 6.79
CA ASP A 42 -13.11 -3.30 6.89
C ASP A 42 -13.25 -2.42 5.66
N VAL A 43 -14.49 -2.02 5.39
CA VAL A 43 -14.76 -0.99 4.38
C VAL A 43 -14.29 0.35 4.96
N PRO A 44 -13.37 1.06 4.29
CA PRO A 44 -12.98 2.39 4.72
C PRO A 44 -14.17 3.35 4.59
N VAL A 45 -14.33 4.24 5.57
CA VAL A 45 -15.29 5.35 5.47
C VAL A 45 -14.76 6.30 4.40
N THR A 46 -15.53 6.49 3.34
CA THR A 46 -15.23 7.45 2.27
C THR A 46 -16.29 8.55 2.29
N ASP A 47 -15.86 9.80 2.14
CA ASP A 47 -16.78 10.91 1.92
C ASP A 47 -17.56 10.69 0.62
N ALA A 48 -18.82 11.14 0.58
CA ALA A 48 -19.58 11.18 -0.65
C ALA A 48 -18.88 12.13 -1.63
N TYR A 49 -18.62 11.65 -2.84
CA TYR A 49 -18.09 12.49 -3.91
C TYR A 49 -19.27 13.30 -4.49
N GLU A 50 -19.28 14.61 -4.30
CA GLU A 50 -20.17 15.53 -5.05
C GLU A 50 -19.67 15.74 -6.49
#